data_AF-A0A6A4GIS1-F1
#
_entry.id   AF-A0A6A4GIS1-F1
#
_cell.length_a   1.000
_cell.length_b   1.000
_cell.length_c   1.000
_cell.angle_alpha   90.00
_cell.angle_beta   90.00
_cell.angle_gamma   90.00
#
_symmetry.space_group_name_H-M   'P 1'
#
loop_
_entity.id
_entity.type
_entity.pdbx_description
1 polymer ?
#
loop_
_entity_poly.entity_id
_entity_poly.type
_entity_poly.pdbx_seq_one_letter_code
_entity_poly.pdbx_strand_id
1 'polypeptide(L)'
;MDRVRRSARVSSILRITSPKQLDIPALHEEAKKCFDNLFPKDAQELARFKCEHAEEAMALALQNDIHRHNQTHPRTIHPNSSDRFTPLLFTPPPTSHMNCTDALAEHWMSMVISPAIDNSAMGKPLQTLESMKGVDWVGLGLCEACAKDKIDEWTEEQAAVWETYGWSGFLIRNKML
;
A
#
# COMPACT_ATOMS: atom_id res chain seq x y z
N MET A 1 -4.56 14.49 12.92
CA MET A 1 -3.83 13.93 14.09
C MET A 1 -3.10 12.68 13.63
N ASP A 2 -1.80 12.81 13.34
CA ASP A 2 -1.04 11.80 12.59
C ASP A 2 -0.97 10.44 13.29
N ARG A 3 -1.34 9.36 12.57
CA ARG A 3 -1.08 7.96 12.96
C ARG A 3 0.41 7.77 13.34
N VAL A 4 1.31 8.55 12.74
CA VAL A 4 2.76 8.61 13.03
C VAL A 4 3.05 8.96 14.49
N ARG A 5 2.42 10.02 15.04
CA ARG A 5 2.63 10.40 16.46
C ARG A 5 2.04 9.38 17.43
N ARG A 6 1.02 8.62 17.02
CA ARG A 6 0.47 7.52 17.81
C ARG A 6 1.39 6.30 17.80
N SER A 7 2.10 6.03 16.70
CA SER A 7 3.03 4.89 16.64
C SER A 7 4.18 5.03 17.61
N ALA A 8 4.84 6.19 17.69
CA ALA A 8 5.93 6.40 18.63
C ALA A 8 5.52 6.14 20.10
N ARG A 9 4.31 6.55 20.48
CA ARG A 9 3.79 6.36 21.86
C ARG A 9 3.49 4.89 22.15
N VAL A 10 2.83 4.19 21.22
CA VAL A 10 2.54 2.75 21.39
C VAL A 10 3.83 1.93 21.37
N SER A 11 4.81 2.29 20.53
CA SER A 11 6.15 1.70 20.51
C SER A 11 6.85 1.79 21.87
N SER A 12 6.82 2.96 22.52
CA SER A 12 7.42 3.12 23.85
C SER A 12 6.77 2.23 24.90
N ILE A 13 5.43 2.11 24.88
CA ILE A 13 4.68 1.25 25.80
C ILE A 13 5.00 -0.22 25.54
N LEU A 14 5.05 -0.63 24.28
CA LEU A 14 5.37 -2.01 23.90
C LEU A 14 6.76 -2.43 24.41
N ARG A 15 7.76 -1.54 24.29
CA ARG A 15 9.11 -1.77 24.80
C ARG A 15 9.16 -1.93 26.32
N ILE A 16 8.58 -0.98 27.04
CA ILE A 16 8.72 -0.91 28.50
C ILE A 16 7.95 -2.04 29.22
N THR A 17 6.86 -2.51 28.61
CA THR A 17 6.01 -3.59 29.15
C THR A 17 6.51 -4.99 28.78
N SER A 18 7.57 -5.08 27.96
CA SER A 18 8.11 -6.37 27.51
C SER A 18 8.66 -7.22 28.66
N PRO A 19 8.75 -8.55 28.47
CA PRO A 19 9.27 -9.48 29.48
C PRO A 19 10.72 -9.20 29.92
N LYS A 20 11.48 -8.43 29.13
CA LYS A 20 12.87 -8.05 29.42
C LYS A 20 13.00 -6.74 30.21
N GLN A 21 11.89 -6.08 30.53
CA GLN A 21 11.85 -4.76 31.17
C GLN A 21 10.94 -4.80 32.41
N LEU A 22 9.83 -4.07 32.43
CA LEU A 22 8.92 -4.04 33.58
C LEU A 22 8.04 -5.30 33.67
N ASP A 23 7.97 -6.11 32.60
CA ASP A 23 7.18 -7.34 32.49
C ASP A 23 5.75 -7.20 33.01
N ILE A 24 4.89 -6.56 32.20
CA ILE A 24 3.48 -6.36 32.52
C ILE A 24 2.65 -7.06 31.44
N PRO A 25 2.45 -8.39 31.50
CA PRO A 25 1.93 -9.17 30.38
C PRO A 25 0.58 -8.68 29.83
N ALA A 26 -0.36 -8.34 30.71
CA ALA A 26 -1.69 -7.86 30.29
C ALA A 26 -1.61 -6.53 29.51
N LEU A 27 -0.74 -5.61 29.95
CA LEU A 27 -0.55 -4.33 29.27
C LEU A 27 0.28 -4.50 28.00
N HIS A 28 1.23 -5.42 28.00
CA HIS A 28 2.05 -5.75 26.84
C HIS A 28 1.21 -6.33 25.70
N GLU A 29 0.30 -7.26 25.99
CA GLU A 29 -0.62 -7.81 25.01
C GLU A 29 -1.59 -6.75 24.46
N GLU A 30 -2.06 -5.83 25.29
CA GLU A 30 -2.91 -4.73 24.82
C GLU A 30 -2.13 -3.72 23.96
N ALA A 31 -0.88 -3.46 24.32
CA ALA A 31 0.03 -2.66 23.51
C ALA A 31 0.31 -3.31 22.15
N LYS A 32 0.48 -4.65 22.08
CA LYS A 32 0.61 -5.40 20.82
C LYS A 32 -0.61 -5.21 19.93
N LYS A 33 -1.83 -5.38 20.46
CA LYS A 33 -3.07 -5.16 19.69
C LYS A 33 -3.20 -3.72 19.22
N CYS A 34 -2.90 -2.76 20.08
CA CYS A 34 -2.89 -1.34 19.72
C CYS A 34 -1.89 -1.08 18.60
N PHE A 35 -0.69 -1.67 18.68
CA PHE A 35 0.37 -1.53 17.70
C PHE A 35 0.01 -2.14 16.35
N ASP A 36 -0.56 -3.35 16.32
CA ASP A 36 -1.06 -3.99 15.10
C ASP A 36 -2.13 -3.14 14.40
N ASN A 37 -3.05 -2.56 15.17
CA ASN A 37 -4.10 -1.68 14.64
C ASN A 37 -3.58 -0.35 14.07
N LEU A 38 -2.31 0.02 14.27
CA LEU A 38 -1.72 1.20 13.65
C LEU A 38 -1.31 0.96 12.20
N PHE A 39 -1.07 -0.29 11.82
CA PHE A 39 -0.72 -0.64 10.46
C PHE A 39 -1.95 -0.64 9.57
N PRO A 40 -1.76 -0.33 8.27
CA PRO A 40 -2.82 -0.40 7.28
C PRO A 40 -3.54 -1.74 7.29
N LYS A 41 -4.87 -1.68 7.31
CA LYS A 41 -5.67 -2.90 7.32
C LYS A 41 -5.89 -3.49 5.94
N ASP A 42 -5.83 -2.63 4.93
CA ASP A 42 -6.11 -2.91 3.53
C ASP A 42 -5.15 -2.13 2.61
N ALA A 43 -5.30 -2.41 1.32
CA ALA A 43 -4.45 -1.88 0.26
C ALA A 43 -4.55 -0.36 0.11
N GLN A 44 -5.73 0.21 0.32
CA GLN A 44 -6.00 1.64 0.18
C GLN A 44 -5.40 2.42 1.36
N GLU A 45 -5.55 1.92 2.58
CA GLU A 45 -4.86 2.46 3.75
C GLU A 45 -3.35 2.41 3.54
N LEU A 46 -2.79 1.32 2.99
CA LEU A 46 -1.34 1.20 2.80
C LEU A 46 -0.82 2.21 1.78
N ALA A 47 -1.54 2.39 0.67
CA ALA A 47 -1.15 3.33 -0.37
C ALA A 47 -1.03 4.77 0.14
N ARG A 48 -1.84 5.14 1.14
CA ARG A 48 -1.84 6.46 1.78
C ARG A 48 -0.95 6.51 3.03
N PHE A 49 -0.48 5.36 3.50
CA PHE A 49 0.28 5.25 4.73
C PHE A 49 1.70 5.75 4.55
N LYS A 50 2.01 6.85 5.23
CA LYS A 50 3.37 7.37 5.38
C LYS A 50 3.83 7.10 6.81
N CYS A 51 4.90 6.33 6.97
CA CYS A 51 5.50 6.09 8.27
C CYS A 51 6.98 6.50 8.22
N GLU A 52 7.30 7.63 8.84
CA GLU A 52 8.68 8.13 8.96
C GLU A 52 9.57 7.18 9.79
N HIS A 53 8.94 6.32 10.60
CA HIS A 53 9.61 5.33 11.46
C HIS A 53 9.29 3.89 11.04
N ALA A 54 9.10 3.63 9.75
CA ALA A 54 8.72 2.31 9.26
C ALA A 54 9.72 1.21 9.70
N GLU A 55 11.02 1.50 9.66
CA GLU A 55 12.08 0.57 10.09
C GLU A 55 11.98 0.20 11.57
N GLU A 56 11.83 1.20 12.44
CA GLU A 56 11.67 1.01 13.87
C GLU A 56 10.38 0.23 14.19
N ALA A 57 9.29 0.56 13.48
CA ALA A 57 8.01 -0.10 13.65
C ALA A 57 8.08 -1.58 13.24
N MET A 58 8.83 -1.90 12.18
CA MET A 58 9.06 -3.28 11.75
C MET A 58 9.93 -4.06 12.73
N ALA A 59 11.03 -3.47 13.20
CA ALA A 59 11.90 -4.12 14.17
C ALA A 59 11.12 -4.50 15.43
N LEU A 60 10.22 -3.61 15.88
CA LEU A 60 9.31 -3.89 16.99
C LEU A 60 8.29 -4.98 16.67
N ALA A 61 7.71 -4.98 15.47
CA ALA A 61 6.73 -6.00 15.09
C ALA A 61 7.37 -7.40 15.08
N LEU A 62 8.56 -7.54 14.48
CA LEU A 62 9.32 -8.79 14.47
C LEU A 62 9.75 -9.23 15.87
N GLN A 63 10.26 -8.32 16.70
CA GLN A 63 10.68 -8.64 18.07
C GLN A 63 9.54 -9.11 18.97
N ASN A 64 8.30 -8.77 18.63
CA ASN A 64 7.12 -9.07 19.44
C ASN A 64 6.21 -10.12 18.78
N ASP A 65 6.70 -10.82 17.74
CA ASP A 65 5.96 -11.79 16.93
C ASP A 65 4.59 -11.27 16.48
N ILE A 66 4.50 -9.95 16.27
CA ILE A 66 3.33 -9.32 15.67
C ILE A 66 3.45 -9.66 14.20
N HIS A 67 2.81 -10.75 13.79
CA HIS A 67 2.62 -11.13 12.41
C HIS A 67 1.13 -11.08 12.17
N ARG A 68 0.67 -10.24 11.24
CA ARG A 68 -0.70 -10.42 10.73
C ARG A 68 -0.75 -11.78 10.06
N HIS A 69 -1.42 -12.73 10.72
CA HIS A 69 -1.70 -14.06 10.23
C HIS A 69 -2.42 -13.97 8.89
N ASN A 70 -1.68 -13.95 7.80
CA ASN A 70 -2.12 -14.37 6.48
C ASN A 70 -1.00 -15.20 5.85
N GLN A 71 -0.77 -16.37 6.45
CA GLN A 71 -0.04 -17.45 5.82
C GLN A 71 -0.96 -18.67 5.73
N THR A 72 -1.83 -18.65 4.73
CA THR A 72 -2.39 -19.88 4.15
C THR A 72 -2.49 -19.76 2.64
N HIS A 73 -1.40 -19.39 1.97
CA HIS A 73 -1.26 -19.75 0.56
C HIS A 73 0.07 -20.44 0.32
N PRO A 74 0.07 -21.67 -0.24
CA PRO A 74 1.29 -22.29 -0.72
C PRO A 74 1.93 -21.34 -1.73
N ARG A 75 3.26 -21.29 -1.67
CA ARG A 75 4.13 -20.39 -2.41
C ARG A 75 4.10 -20.71 -3.92
N THR A 76 2.99 -20.50 -4.60
CA THR A 76 2.99 -20.32 -6.05
C THR A 76 3.65 -18.97 -6.30
N ILE A 77 4.88 -19.03 -6.81
CA ILE A 77 5.57 -17.87 -7.36
C ILE A 77 4.71 -17.40 -8.54
N HIS A 78 3.77 -16.50 -8.28
CA HIS A 78 3.17 -15.71 -9.34
C HIS A 78 4.30 -14.83 -9.91
N PRO A 79 4.34 -14.64 -11.25
CA PRO A 79 5.32 -13.74 -11.87
C PRO A 79 5.29 -12.40 -11.14
N ASN A 80 6.47 -11.82 -10.90
CA ASN A 80 6.67 -10.66 -10.03
C ASN A 80 5.60 -9.60 -10.30
N SER A 81 5.00 -9.02 -9.25
CA SER A 81 4.02 -7.92 -9.44
C SER A 81 4.58 -6.76 -10.25
N SER A 82 5.90 -6.54 -10.22
CA SER A 82 6.59 -5.60 -11.10
C SER A 82 6.37 -5.93 -12.58
N ASP A 83 6.35 -7.20 -12.98
CA ASP A 83 6.16 -7.65 -14.36
C ASP A 83 4.70 -7.47 -14.83
N ARG A 84 3.73 -7.51 -13.90
CA ARG A 84 2.32 -7.18 -14.20
C ARG A 84 2.04 -5.67 -14.20
N PHE A 85 2.67 -4.94 -13.28
CA PHE A 85 2.42 -3.52 -13.09
C PHE A 85 3.13 -2.66 -14.14
N THR A 86 4.31 -3.05 -14.61
CA THR A 86 5.10 -2.26 -15.56
C THR A 86 4.37 -2.07 -16.91
N PRO A 87 3.77 -3.11 -17.52
CA PRO A 87 2.94 -2.94 -18.72
C PRO A 87 1.72 -2.04 -18.50
N LEU A 88 1.05 -2.14 -17.35
CA LEU A 88 -0.07 -1.29 -16.95
C LEU A 88 0.35 0.17 -16.78
N LEU A 89 1.55 0.44 -16.27
CA LEU A 89 2.05 1.79 -16.05
C LEU A 89 2.37 2.50 -17.38
N PHE A 90 2.99 1.80 -18.32
CA PHE A 90 3.48 2.39 -19.57
C PHE A 90 2.50 2.32 -20.74
N THR A 91 1.37 1.62 -20.56
CA THR A 91 0.35 1.49 -21.60
C THR A 91 -1.00 1.93 -21.04
N PRO A 92 -1.61 3.00 -21.56
CA PRO A 92 -2.96 3.36 -21.15
C PRO A 92 -3.92 2.21 -21.47
N PRO A 93 -4.70 1.70 -20.50
CA PRO A 93 -5.61 0.62 -20.75
C PRO A 93 -6.82 1.11 -21.56
N PRO A 94 -7.42 0.29 -22.42
CA PRO A 94 -8.62 0.69 -23.14
C PRO A 94 -9.79 0.90 -22.17
N THR A 95 -10.75 1.73 -22.57
CA THR A 95 -12.05 1.87 -21.92
C THR A 95 -13.16 1.32 -22.81
N SER A 96 -14.37 1.16 -22.27
CA SER A 96 -15.53 0.68 -23.01
C SER A 96 -15.98 1.62 -24.15
N HIS A 97 -15.54 2.89 -24.15
CA HIS A 97 -15.86 3.87 -25.19
C HIS A 97 -14.58 4.36 -25.89
N MET A 98 -14.62 4.49 -27.22
CA MET A 98 -13.45 4.89 -28.01
C MET A 98 -12.94 6.29 -27.64
N ASN A 99 -13.83 7.30 -27.59
CA ASN A 99 -13.46 8.66 -27.20
C ASN A 99 -12.86 8.74 -25.78
N CYS A 100 -13.33 7.90 -24.86
CA CYS A 100 -12.78 7.84 -23.51
C CYS A 100 -11.41 7.16 -23.48
N THR A 101 -11.16 6.20 -24.38
CA THR A 101 -9.84 5.60 -24.57
C THR A 101 -8.84 6.63 -25.10
N ASP A 102 -9.25 7.44 -26.08
CA ASP A 102 -8.42 8.49 -26.64
C ASP A 102 -8.08 9.56 -25.59
N ALA A 103 -9.09 10.03 -24.84
CA ALA A 103 -8.89 10.99 -23.75
C ALA A 103 -7.97 10.45 -22.64
N LEU A 104 -8.15 9.17 -22.27
CA LEU A 104 -7.27 8.53 -21.29
C LEU A 104 -5.83 8.46 -21.79
N ALA A 105 -5.63 8.06 -23.05
CA ALA A 105 -4.31 7.94 -23.66
C ALA A 105 -3.61 9.31 -23.80
N GLU A 106 -4.35 10.36 -24.17
CA GLU A 106 -3.85 11.73 -24.30
C GLU A 106 -3.26 12.25 -22.98
N HIS A 107 -3.93 11.98 -21.86
CA HIS A 107 -3.52 12.46 -20.54
C HIS A 107 -2.63 11.48 -19.76
N TRP A 108 -2.44 10.25 -20.26
CA TRP A 108 -1.74 9.19 -19.53
C TRP A 108 -0.29 9.55 -19.17
N MET A 109 0.43 10.13 -20.13
CA MET A 109 1.84 10.47 -19.95
C MET A 109 2.02 11.47 -18.78
N SER A 110 1.19 12.51 -18.75
CA SER A 110 1.31 13.60 -17.77
C SER A 110 0.72 13.26 -16.41
N MET A 111 -0.36 12.48 -16.36
CA MET A 111 -1.07 12.18 -15.12
C MET A 111 -0.61 10.88 -14.45
N VAL A 112 -0.02 9.95 -15.20
CA VAL A 112 0.40 8.64 -14.68
C VAL A 112 1.90 8.43 -14.80
N ILE A 113 2.47 8.54 -16.00
CA ILE A 113 3.87 8.16 -16.22
C ILE A 113 4.84 9.16 -15.57
N SER A 114 4.71 10.46 -15.87
CA SER A 114 5.60 11.49 -15.30
C SER A 114 5.60 11.49 -13.76
N PRO A 115 4.44 11.50 -13.07
CA PRO A 115 4.42 11.43 -11.61
C PRO A 115 5.01 10.12 -11.05
N ALA A 116 4.86 9.01 -11.78
CA ALA A 116 5.43 7.73 -11.36
C ALA A 116 6.97 7.70 -11.49
N ILE A 117 7.53 8.39 -12.49
CA ILE A 117 8.98 8.57 -12.62
C ILE A 117 9.49 9.49 -11.50
N ASP A 118 8.91 10.68 -11.35
CA ASP A 118 9.40 11.72 -10.43
C ASP A 118 9.39 11.27 -8.96
N ASN A 119 8.42 10.44 -8.57
CA ASN A 119 8.28 9.96 -7.19
C ASN A 119 8.93 8.59 -6.93
N SER A 120 9.72 8.08 -7.89
CA SER A 120 10.24 6.70 -7.86
C SER A 120 9.13 5.66 -7.62
N ALA A 121 7.94 5.92 -8.15
CA ALA A 121 6.73 5.14 -7.90
C ALA A 121 6.67 3.84 -8.72
N MET A 122 7.64 3.59 -9.60
CA MET A 122 7.86 2.28 -10.23
C MET A 122 8.04 1.17 -9.19
N GLY A 123 8.65 1.48 -8.05
CA GLY A 123 8.74 0.56 -6.91
C GLY A 123 7.52 0.59 -5.99
N LYS A 124 6.49 1.40 -6.28
CA LYS A 124 5.35 1.73 -5.39
C LYS A 124 3.94 1.47 -5.98
N PRO A 125 3.63 0.30 -6.58
CA PRO A 125 2.33 0.00 -7.23
C PRO A 125 1.09 0.46 -6.47
N LEU A 126 0.98 0.16 -5.17
CA LEU A 126 -0.20 0.55 -4.37
C LEU A 126 -0.40 2.07 -4.30
N GLN A 127 0.68 2.84 -4.12
CA GLN A 127 0.65 4.30 -4.07
C GLN A 127 0.35 4.89 -5.45
N THR A 128 0.91 4.29 -6.50
CA THR A 128 0.68 4.71 -7.88
C THR A 128 -0.78 4.51 -8.27
N LEU A 129 -1.35 3.32 -8.03
CA LEU A 129 -2.78 3.04 -8.26
C LEU A 129 -3.68 4.01 -7.48
N GLU A 130 -3.31 4.32 -6.24
CA GLU A 130 -4.07 5.30 -5.45
C GLU A 130 -4.00 6.71 -6.03
N SER A 131 -2.84 7.10 -6.55
CA SER A 131 -2.65 8.40 -7.19
C SER A 131 -3.45 8.49 -8.50
N MET A 132 -3.46 7.42 -9.30
CA MET A 132 -4.26 7.32 -10.53
C MET A 132 -5.76 7.46 -10.25
N LYS A 133 -6.27 6.80 -9.20
CA LYS A 133 -7.67 6.93 -8.77
C LYS A 133 -8.06 8.35 -8.33
N GLY A 134 -7.08 9.15 -7.89
CA GLY A 134 -7.29 10.52 -7.42
C GLY A 134 -7.32 11.58 -8.53
N VAL A 135 -7.01 11.21 -9.78
CA VAL A 135 -7.06 12.13 -10.92
C VAL A 135 -8.52 12.39 -11.34
N ASP A 136 -8.85 13.64 -11.65
CA ASP A 136 -10.17 14.02 -12.19
C ASP A 136 -10.31 13.63 -13.66
N TRP A 137 -10.49 12.32 -13.91
CA TRP A 137 -10.61 11.79 -15.26
C TRP A 137 -11.84 12.31 -16.02
N VAL A 138 -12.91 12.66 -15.31
CA VAL A 138 -14.12 13.21 -15.93
C VAL A 138 -13.86 14.61 -16.45
N GLY A 139 -13.19 15.46 -15.67
CA GLY A 139 -12.71 16.77 -16.11
C GLY A 139 -11.72 16.71 -17.28
N LEU A 140 -11.07 15.56 -17.49
CA LEU A 140 -10.14 15.28 -18.57
C LEU A 140 -10.78 14.58 -19.79
N GLY A 141 -12.11 14.46 -19.83
CA GLY A 141 -12.85 14.00 -21.02
C GLY A 141 -13.32 12.55 -21.00
N LEU A 142 -13.10 11.80 -19.91
CA LEU A 142 -13.78 10.51 -19.72
C LEU A 142 -15.24 10.74 -19.30
N CYS A 143 -16.13 9.83 -19.70
CA CYS A 143 -17.47 9.81 -19.13
C CYS A 143 -17.45 9.21 -17.71
N GLU A 144 -18.44 9.55 -16.89
CA GLU A 144 -18.54 9.07 -15.49
C GLU A 144 -18.48 7.55 -15.38
N ALA A 145 -19.14 6.83 -16.30
CA ALA A 145 -19.14 5.36 -16.30
C ALA A 145 -17.73 4.80 -16.52
N CYS A 146 -16.99 5.26 -17.54
CA CYS A 146 -15.64 4.77 -17.81
C CYS A 146 -14.64 5.18 -16.73
N ALA A 147 -14.79 6.38 -16.14
CA ALA A 147 -13.96 6.80 -15.02
C ALA A 147 -14.20 5.91 -13.80
N LYS A 148 -15.46 5.61 -13.48
CA LYS A 148 -15.83 4.68 -12.40
C LYS A 148 -15.26 3.28 -12.64
N ASP A 149 -15.47 2.72 -13.83
CA ASP A 149 -14.98 1.37 -14.17
C ASP A 149 -13.46 1.27 -13.96
N LYS A 150 -12.70 2.29 -14.37
CA LYS A 150 -11.24 2.30 -14.16
C LYS A 150 -10.85 2.43 -12.69
N ILE A 151 -11.56 3.24 -11.92
CA ILE A 151 -11.33 3.35 -10.48
C ILE A 151 -11.60 2.01 -9.78
N ASP A 152 -12.65 1.30 -10.18
CA ASP A 152 -13.00 -0.02 -9.65
C ASP A 152 -11.92 -1.05 -10.04
N GLU A 153 -11.51 -1.10 -11.32
CA GLU A 153 -10.43 -1.97 -11.83
C GLU A 153 -9.11 -1.75 -11.08
N TRP A 154 -8.70 -0.49 -10.89
CA TRP A 154 -7.48 -0.18 -10.14
C TRP A 154 -7.59 -0.49 -8.65
N THR A 155 -8.79 -0.46 -8.10
CA THR A 155 -9.04 -0.87 -6.70
C THR A 155 -8.90 -2.38 -6.53
N GLU A 156 -9.40 -3.15 -7.48
CA GLU A 156 -9.21 -4.62 -7.52
C GLU A 156 -7.73 -4.98 -7.66
N GLU A 157 -6.99 -4.31 -8.57
CA GLU A 157 -5.55 -4.54 -8.72
C GLU A 157 -4.78 -4.15 -7.45
N GLN A 158 -5.17 -3.06 -6.78
CA GLN A 158 -4.59 -2.65 -5.50
C GLN A 158 -4.79 -3.74 -4.43
N ALA A 159 -5.99 -4.34 -4.37
CA ALA A 159 -6.28 -5.46 -3.48
C ALA A 159 -5.46 -6.70 -3.84
N ALA A 160 -5.32 -7.04 -5.13
CA ALA A 160 -4.52 -8.17 -5.59
C ALA A 160 -3.03 -8.03 -5.23
N VAL A 161 -2.47 -6.82 -5.39
CA VAL A 161 -1.09 -6.51 -4.97
C VAL A 161 -0.93 -6.63 -3.46
N TRP A 162 -1.94 -6.21 -2.67
CA TRP A 162 -1.95 -6.36 -1.22
C TRP A 162 -2.09 -7.81 -0.75
N GLU A 163 -2.93 -8.64 -1.36
CA GLU A 163 -3.01 -10.05 -0.99
C GLU A 163 -1.71 -10.80 -1.30
N THR A 164 -1.02 -10.39 -2.37
CA THR A 164 0.25 -11.01 -2.75
C THR A 164 1.41 -10.60 -1.82
N TYR A 165 1.42 -9.37 -1.30
CA TYR A 165 2.58 -8.81 -0.59
C TYR A 165 2.23 -7.92 0.63
N GLY A 166 1.04 -7.93 1.20
CA GLY A 166 0.56 -6.85 2.08
C GLY A 166 1.47 -6.56 3.26
N TRP A 167 1.77 -7.59 4.05
CA TRP A 167 2.73 -7.51 5.16
C TRP A 167 4.17 -7.79 4.72
N SER A 168 4.39 -8.85 3.92
CA SER A 168 5.71 -9.25 3.45
C SER A 168 6.37 -8.21 2.53
N GLY A 169 5.60 -7.51 1.70
CA GLY A 169 6.02 -6.42 0.84
C GLY A 169 6.19 -5.09 1.56
N PHE A 170 5.43 -4.82 2.64
CA PHE A 170 5.76 -3.75 3.57
C PHE A 170 7.13 -4.03 4.23
N LEU A 171 7.40 -5.27 4.62
CA LEU A 171 8.69 -5.71 5.18
C LEU A 171 9.84 -5.65 4.16
N ILE A 172 9.63 -6.10 2.92
CA ILE A 172 10.65 -6.08 1.85
C ILE A 172 10.94 -4.64 1.39
N ARG A 173 9.94 -3.75 1.30
CA ARG A 173 10.17 -2.35 0.87
C ARG A 173 10.96 -1.52 1.87
N ASN A 174 10.79 -1.78 3.15
CA ASN A 174 11.43 -0.99 4.20
C ASN A 174 12.72 -1.65 4.72
N LYS A 175 13.16 -2.75 4.10
CA LYS A 175 14.49 -3.34 4.26
C LYS A 175 15.16 -3.55 2.91
N MET A 176 16.17 -2.74 2.62
CA MET A 176 17.35 -3.26 1.94
C MET A 176 18.29 -3.72 3.07
N LEU A 177 18.54 -5.03 3.11
CA LEU A 177 19.34 -5.86 4.05
C LEU A 177 18.54 -6.68 5.09
#